data_AF-A0A1H1G2J8-F1
#
_entry.id   AF-A0A1H1G2J8-F1
#
_cell.length_a   1.000
_cell.length_b   1.000
_cell.length_c   1.000
_cell.angle_alpha   90.00
_cell.angle_beta   90.00
_cell.angle_gamma   90.00
#
_symmetry.space_group_name_H-M   'P 1'
#
loop_
_entity.id
_entity.type
_entity.pdbx_description
1 polymer ?
#
loop_
_entity_poly.entity_id
_entity_poly.type
_entity_poly.pdbx_seq_one_letter_code
_entity_poly.pdbx_strand_id
1 'polypeptide(L)'
;MSIWYYTDAERQQQGPLSTDELKQYFHREIVNPDTLVWRDGMLHWRALSELAEQLNLLPAAAAAAEPPPSAKAGPPALAPLPPVAEPEPAPTIAPAPTSGRAVFNLGSEPSELPPQVLAEAHQRAVQALDNLDSGNPYRPSQAALRSRAPAARNEDIVYAGFWKRAAAAIADSMVIGLIGRFGGEALGTLLGDLAGGGELAVALMIASVTLLLQACYYAFFHASFNAATPGKMLIGIKVVRSDGESISFLRALARYFATIPSALLLGIGYLMAGFTARKQALHDMICDTVVVDKWAFTAQPEMQRHELGTAAVVVLVGYFGLILLGVILMVALGFGSVLR
;
A
#
# COMPACT_ATOMS: atom_id res chain seq x y z
N MET A 1 9.36 -11.45 -39.52
CA MET A 1 9.49 -10.05 -39.06
C MET A 1 9.55 -10.10 -37.54
N SER A 2 10.69 -9.75 -36.94
CA SER A 2 10.81 -9.75 -35.47
C SER A 2 10.25 -8.44 -34.92
N ILE A 3 9.33 -8.54 -33.97
CA ILE A 3 8.75 -7.39 -33.28
C ILE A 3 9.61 -7.06 -32.06
N TRP A 4 9.97 -5.79 -31.93
CA TRP A 4 10.81 -5.25 -30.87
C TRP A 4 10.05 -4.27 -30.00
N TYR A 5 10.43 -4.24 -28.74
CA TYR A 5 10.00 -3.26 -27.76
C TYR A 5 11.25 -2.65 -27.12
N TYR A 6 11.19 -1.39 -26.71
CA TYR A 6 12.27 -0.70 -25.99
C TYR A 6 11.72 0.04 -24.77
N THR A 7 12.59 0.38 -23.81
CA THR A 7 12.22 1.24 -22.68
C THR A 7 12.69 2.67 -22.92
N ASP A 8 11.81 3.66 -22.77
CA ASP A 8 12.22 5.07 -22.83
C ASP A 8 12.96 5.53 -21.55
N ALA A 9 13.38 6.80 -21.52
CA ALA A 9 14.06 7.40 -20.38
C ALA A 9 13.22 7.42 -19.08
N GLU A 10 11.89 7.31 -19.21
CA GLU A 10 10.94 7.22 -18.09
C GLU A 10 10.67 5.76 -17.67
N ARG A 11 11.40 4.79 -18.25
CA ARG A 11 11.25 3.34 -18.06
C ARG A 11 9.88 2.80 -18.48
N GLN A 12 9.18 3.45 -19.40
CA GLN A 12 7.97 2.92 -19.99
C GLN A 12 8.28 2.07 -21.23
N GLN A 13 7.54 0.96 -21.40
CA GLN A 13 7.68 0.07 -22.54
C GLN A 13 7.01 0.68 -23.78
N GLN A 14 7.77 0.84 -24.85
CA GLN A 14 7.33 1.37 -26.14
C GLN A 14 7.47 0.29 -27.23
N GLY A 15 6.50 0.23 -28.14
CA GLY A 15 6.43 -0.71 -29.27
C GLY A 15 4.97 -0.97 -29.69
N PRO A 16 4.71 -1.87 -30.66
CA PRO A 16 5.64 -2.74 -31.37
C PRO A 16 6.41 -2.03 -32.49
N LEU A 17 7.73 -2.23 -32.57
CA LEU A 17 8.58 -1.74 -33.67
C LEU A 17 9.12 -2.91 -34.50
N SER A 18 9.26 -2.69 -35.80
CA SER A 18 10.01 -3.58 -36.68
C SER A 18 11.52 -3.42 -36.48
N THR A 19 12.30 -4.41 -36.93
CA THR A 19 13.76 -4.34 -36.88
C THR A 19 14.31 -3.10 -37.59
N ASP A 20 13.72 -2.68 -38.71
CA ASP A 20 14.21 -1.53 -39.48
C ASP A 20 13.87 -0.19 -38.80
N GLU A 21 12.70 -0.09 -38.16
CA GLU A 21 12.34 1.08 -37.35
C GLU A 21 13.25 1.22 -36.12
N LEU A 22 13.60 0.11 -35.47
CA LEU A 22 14.53 0.14 -34.34
C LEU A 22 15.92 0.68 -34.75
N LYS A 23 16.41 0.30 -35.94
CA LYS A 23 17.66 0.86 -36.50
C LYS A 23 17.55 2.35 -36.77
N GLN A 24 16.43 2.78 -37.33
CA GLN A 24 16.18 4.19 -37.60
C GLN A 24 16.12 5.02 -36.30
N TYR A 25 15.54 4.47 -35.24
CA TYR A 25 15.43 5.13 -33.94
C TYR A 25 16.80 5.28 -33.26
N PHE A 26 17.67 4.27 -33.41
CA PHE A 26 19.06 4.36 -32.97
C PHE A 26 19.84 5.45 -33.72
N HIS A 27 19.72 5.50 -35.06
CA HIS A 27 20.38 6.56 -35.85
C HIS A 27 19.84 7.97 -35.59
N ARG A 28 18.62 8.08 -35.04
CA ARG A 28 18.01 9.35 -34.64
C ARG A 28 18.29 9.75 -33.18
N GLU A 29 19.15 9.00 -32.47
CA GLU A 29 19.48 9.20 -31.05
C GLU A 29 18.24 9.19 -30.13
N ILE A 30 17.14 8.56 -30.56
CA ILE A 30 15.95 8.35 -29.73
C ILE A 30 16.20 7.21 -28.73
N VAL A 31 17.00 6.24 -29.14
CA VAL A 31 17.35 5.04 -28.38
C VAL A 31 18.87 4.98 -28.27
N ASN A 32 19.38 4.87 -27.05
CA ASN A 32 20.80 4.85 -26.75
C ASN A 32 21.34 3.41 -26.71
N PRO A 33 22.66 3.21 -26.76
CA PRO A 33 23.28 1.88 -26.63
C PRO A 33 22.89 1.17 -25.33
N ASP A 34 22.69 1.91 -24.24
CA ASP A 34 22.29 1.35 -22.93
C ASP A 34 20.78 1.13 -22.79
N THR A 35 19.99 1.51 -23.80
CA THR A 35 18.54 1.33 -23.76
C THR A 35 18.19 -0.15 -23.82
N LEU A 36 17.31 -0.58 -22.91
CA LEU A 36 16.85 -1.96 -22.85
C LEU A 36 15.83 -2.24 -23.95
N VAL A 37 16.08 -3.30 -24.71
CA VAL A 37 15.21 -3.79 -25.77
C VAL A 37 14.83 -5.25 -25.52
N TRP A 38 13.65 -5.63 -26.01
CA TRP A 38 13.12 -6.97 -25.87
C TRP A 38 12.38 -7.37 -27.15
N ARG A 39 12.46 -8.66 -27.51
CA ARG A 39 11.68 -9.24 -28.60
C ARG A 39 11.08 -10.57 -28.16
N ASP A 40 10.06 -10.98 -28.90
CA ASP A 40 9.44 -12.29 -28.72
C ASP A 40 10.50 -13.41 -28.82
N GLY A 41 10.58 -14.25 -27.79
CA GLY A 41 11.60 -15.29 -27.61
C GLY A 41 12.80 -14.93 -26.71
N MET A 42 12.90 -13.70 -26.17
CA MET A 42 13.90 -13.36 -25.13
C MET A 42 13.33 -13.57 -23.72
N LEU A 43 14.12 -14.16 -22.81
CA LEU A 43 13.71 -14.39 -21.42
C LEU A 43 13.75 -13.12 -20.55
N HIS A 44 14.62 -12.16 -20.89
CA HIS A 44 14.79 -10.90 -20.18
C HIS A 44 15.13 -9.77 -21.15
N TRP A 45 14.90 -8.53 -20.73
CA TRP A 45 15.31 -7.32 -21.45
C TRP A 45 16.84 -7.24 -21.54
N ARG A 46 17.38 -6.87 -22.70
CA ARG A 46 18.82 -6.76 -22.95
C ARG A 46 19.18 -5.38 -23.47
N ALA A 47 20.38 -4.88 -23.15
CA ALA A 47 20.83 -3.58 -23.66
C ALA A 47 21.02 -3.65 -25.19
N LEU A 48 20.68 -2.55 -25.89
CA LEU A 48 20.81 -2.46 -27.35
C LEU A 48 22.28 -2.63 -27.81
N SER A 49 23.24 -2.22 -26.99
CA SER A 49 24.68 -2.39 -27.21
C SER A 49 25.10 -3.85 -27.36
N GLU A 50 24.54 -4.76 -26.55
CA GLU A 50 24.81 -6.19 -26.65
C GLU A 50 24.24 -6.83 -27.93
N LEU A 51 23.24 -6.18 -28.51
CA LEU A 51 22.56 -6.63 -29.73
C LEU A 51 23.01 -5.83 -30.96
N ALA A 52 23.91 -4.86 -30.79
CA ALA A 52 24.36 -3.96 -31.85
C ALA A 52 25.08 -4.70 -32.99
N GLU A 53 25.89 -5.71 -32.66
CA GLU A 53 26.53 -6.58 -33.65
C GLU A 53 25.51 -7.46 -34.37
N GLN A 54 24.56 -8.05 -33.64
CA GLN A 54 23.53 -8.94 -34.22
C GLN A 54 22.57 -8.18 -35.15
N LEU A 55 22.27 -6.91 -34.82
CA LEU A 55 21.40 -6.04 -35.60
C LEU A 55 22.17 -5.26 -36.68
N ASN A 56 23.50 -5.41 -36.75
CA ASN A 56 24.38 -4.71 -37.68
C ASN A 56 24.21 -3.18 -37.59
N LEU A 57 24.15 -2.66 -36.35
CA LEU A 57 23.91 -1.25 -36.02
C LEU A 57 25.19 -0.38 -36.06
N LEU A 58 26.38 -0.99 -36.09
CA LEU A 58 27.68 -0.32 -36.10
C LEU A 58 28.56 -0.84 -37.26
N PRO A 59 29.28 0.02 -38.00
CA PRO A 59 30.39 -0.43 -38.83
C PRO A 59 31.53 -0.95 -37.94
N ALA A 60 32.28 -1.96 -38.43
CA ALA A 60 33.24 -2.80 -37.72
C ALA A 60 34.51 -2.09 -37.16
N ALA A 61 34.40 -0.89 -36.61
CA ALA A 61 35.51 -0.08 -36.11
C ALA A 61 35.18 0.62 -34.78
N ALA A 62 34.50 -0.08 -33.86
CA ALA A 62 34.36 0.31 -32.46
C ALA A 62 34.45 -0.90 -31.50
N ALA A 63 35.10 -1.98 -31.96
CA ALA A 63 35.44 -3.15 -31.15
C ALA A 63 36.81 -2.95 -30.48
N ALA A 64 36.86 -2.11 -29.44
CA ALA A 64 37.97 -2.05 -28.49
C ALA A 64 37.54 -1.28 -27.23
N ALA A 65 36.60 -1.85 -26.47
CA ALA A 65 36.48 -1.56 -25.05
C ALA A 65 36.27 -2.91 -24.35
N GLU A 66 37.24 -3.28 -23.51
CA GLU A 66 37.33 -4.56 -22.83
C GLU A 66 36.07 -4.91 -22.00
N PRO A 67 35.79 -6.21 -21.79
CA PRO A 67 34.71 -6.67 -20.92
C PRO A 67 34.99 -6.28 -19.45
N PRO A 68 33.98 -5.89 -18.64
CA PRO A 68 34.21 -5.78 -17.21
C PRO A 68 34.53 -7.16 -16.62
N PRO A 69 35.60 -7.30 -15.82
CA PRO A 69 35.95 -8.55 -15.21
C PRO A 69 34.89 -8.95 -14.18
N SER A 70 34.65 -10.26 -14.07
CA SER A 70 34.19 -10.86 -12.82
C SER A 70 35.21 -10.54 -11.73
N ALA A 71 35.00 -9.47 -10.98
CA ALA A 71 35.82 -9.10 -9.84
C ALA A 71 35.00 -9.30 -8.56
N LYS A 72 35.34 -10.37 -7.83
CA LYS A 72 35.19 -10.40 -6.37
C LYS A 72 35.87 -9.13 -5.82
N ALA A 73 35.12 -8.21 -5.23
CA ALA A 73 35.70 -7.10 -4.50
C ALA A 73 36.16 -7.61 -3.11
N GLY A 74 37.44 -8.00 -3.02
CA GLY A 74 38.20 -7.76 -1.80
C GLY A 74 38.44 -6.24 -1.63
N PRO A 75 38.73 -5.76 -0.42
CA PRO A 75 38.93 -4.33 -0.17
C PRO A 75 40.08 -3.78 -1.03
N PRO A 76 39.99 -2.55 -1.57
CA PRO A 76 41.03 -1.99 -2.42
C PRO A 76 42.30 -1.73 -1.61
N ALA A 77 43.45 -2.03 -2.24
CA ALA A 77 44.77 -1.70 -1.71
C ALA A 77 44.92 -0.18 -1.57
N LEU A 78 45.36 0.25 -0.39
CA LEU A 78 45.68 1.64 -0.07
C LEU A 78 46.75 2.18 -1.02
N ALA A 79 46.44 3.28 -1.72
CA ALA A 79 47.48 4.08 -2.37
C ALA A 79 48.43 4.67 -1.31
N PRO A 80 49.73 4.85 -1.60
CA PRO A 80 50.65 5.53 -0.69
C PRO A 80 50.16 6.95 -0.42
N LEU A 81 50.00 7.29 0.86
CA LEU A 81 49.64 8.63 1.29
C LEU A 81 50.76 9.63 0.88
N PRO A 82 50.42 10.85 0.41
CA PRO A 82 51.40 11.92 0.33
C PRO A 82 51.95 12.27 1.73
N PRO A 83 53.18 12.78 1.85
CA PRO A 83 53.74 13.16 3.14
C PRO A 83 52.85 14.22 3.80
N VAL A 84 52.46 13.94 5.05
CA VAL A 84 51.71 14.85 5.91
C VAL A 84 52.53 16.13 6.08
N ALA A 85 52.04 17.26 5.56
CA ALA A 85 52.53 18.56 5.97
C ALA A 85 52.18 18.75 7.46
N GLU A 86 53.16 19.19 8.26
CA GLU A 86 52.92 19.55 9.66
C GLU A 86 51.75 20.53 9.76
N PRO A 87 50.79 20.31 10.66
CA PRO A 87 49.68 21.23 10.83
C PRO A 87 50.23 22.58 11.30
N GLU A 88 49.95 23.65 10.52
CA GLU A 88 50.09 25.02 11.01
C GLU A 88 49.35 25.14 12.35
N PRO A 89 49.92 25.85 13.34
CA PRO A 89 49.27 26.03 14.64
C PRO A 89 47.93 26.72 14.42
N ALA A 90 46.85 26.06 14.85
CA ALA A 90 45.51 26.61 14.79
C ALA A 90 45.48 28.03 15.39
N PRO A 91 44.75 28.98 14.77
CA PRO A 91 44.61 30.31 15.35
C PRO A 91 44.04 30.16 16.76
N THR A 92 44.71 30.79 17.74
CA THR A 92 44.24 30.89 19.13
C THR A 92 42.86 31.54 19.13
N ILE A 93 41.81 30.73 19.14
CA ILE A 93 40.46 31.19 19.43
C ILE A 93 40.47 31.51 20.93
N ALA A 94 40.41 32.81 21.26
CA ALA A 94 40.24 33.27 22.62
C ALA A 94 39.05 32.53 23.27
N PRO A 95 39.16 32.09 24.53
CA PRO A 95 38.06 31.41 25.19
C PRO A 95 36.82 32.32 25.18
N ALA A 96 35.75 31.84 24.54
CA ALA A 96 34.45 32.49 24.61
C ALA A 96 34.09 32.68 26.11
N PRO A 97 33.48 33.82 26.49
CA PRO A 97 33.12 34.07 27.88
C PRO A 97 32.28 32.90 28.39
N THR A 98 32.76 32.27 29.47
CA THR A 98 32.17 31.13 30.15
C THR A 98 30.82 31.52 30.77
N SER A 99 29.80 31.70 29.95
CA SER A 99 28.41 31.95 30.39
C SER A 99 27.42 30.94 29.81
N GLY A 100 27.91 29.85 29.20
CA GLY A 100 27.08 28.86 28.52
C GLY A 100 27.48 27.41 28.80
N ARG A 101 28.03 27.09 29.97
CA ARG A 101 28.03 25.68 30.41
C ARG A 101 26.57 25.27 30.57
N ALA A 102 26.12 24.26 29.83
CA ALA A 102 24.86 23.59 30.09
C ALA A 102 24.94 22.99 31.50
N VAL A 103 24.47 23.74 32.49
CA VAL A 103 24.22 23.23 33.82
C VAL A 103 23.00 22.32 33.67
N PHE A 104 23.23 21.01 33.65
CA PHE A 104 22.15 20.05 33.86
C PHE A 104 21.69 20.18 35.32
N ASN A 105 20.85 21.17 35.57
CA ASN A 105 20.18 21.30 36.86
C ASN A 105 19.06 20.25 36.85
N LEU A 106 19.17 19.21 37.69
CA LEU A 106 18.07 18.27 37.94
C LEU A 106 16.92 19.05 38.59
N GLY A 107 16.04 19.64 37.77
CA GLY A 107 14.88 20.40 38.26
C GLY A 107 14.41 21.56 37.39
N SER A 108 15.14 21.96 36.35
CA SER A 108 14.65 22.93 35.36
C SER A 108 14.54 22.26 34.00
N GLU A 109 13.31 22.05 33.52
CA GLU A 109 13.08 21.61 32.15
C GLU A 109 13.82 22.56 31.18
N PRO A 110 14.54 22.02 30.17
CA PRO A 110 15.18 22.87 29.18
C PRO A 110 14.11 23.73 28.52
N SER A 111 14.29 25.05 28.54
CA SER A 111 13.39 26.00 27.88
C SER A 111 13.09 25.51 26.47
N GLU A 112 11.83 25.18 26.19
CA GLU A 112 11.42 24.78 24.85
C GLU A 112 11.73 25.92 23.88
N LEU A 113 12.52 25.62 22.85
CA LEU A 113 12.80 26.55 21.78
C LEU A 113 11.48 26.92 21.09
N PRO A 114 11.24 28.20 20.76
CA PRO A 114 10.06 28.59 20.00
C PRO A 114 9.93 27.73 18.73
N PRO A 115 8.73 27.27 18.36
CA PRO A 115 8.53 26.30 17.26
C PRO A 115 9.16 26.73 15.94
N GLN A 116 9.19 28.04 15.69
CA GLN A 116 9.78 28.65 14.49
C GLN A 116 11.30 28.43 14.43
N VAL A 117 11.99 28.57 15.56
CA VAL A 117 13.45 28.39 15.65
C VAL A 117 13.82 26.92 15.44
N LEU A 118 13.03 25.99 15.97
CA LEU A 118 13.22 24.56 15.75
C LEU A 118 13.02 24.18 14.26
N ALA A 119 12.00 24.75 13.63
CA ALA A 119 11.72 24.52 12.21
C ALA A 119 12.85 25.05 11.30
N GLU A 120 13.35 26.26 11.57
CA GLU A 120 14.46 26.86 10.83
C GLU A 120 15.76 26.08 11.02
N ALA A 121 16.06 25.64 12.25
CA ALA A 121 17.24 24.82 12.53
C ALA A 121 17.17 23.47 11.80
N HIS A 122 15.99 22.84 11.77
CA HIS A 122 15.76 21.60 11.02
C HIS A 122 15.98 21.81 9.52
N GLN A 123 15.43 22.87 8.94
CA GLN A 123 15.61 23.18 7.52
C GLN A 123 17.08 23.42 7.14
N ARG A 124 17.82 24.16 7.98
CA ARG A 124 19.26 24.38 7.75
C ARG A 124 20.05 23.08 7.85
N ALA A 125 19.72 22.21 8.80
CA ALA A 125 20.38 20.91 8.94
C ALA A 125 20.11 20.01 7.73
N VAL A 126 18.88 19.98 7.22
CA VAL A 126 18.51 19.22 6.02
C VAL A 126 19.24 19.76 4.78
N GLN A 127 19.30 21.08 4.59
CA GLN A 127 20.04 21.69 3.48
C GLN A 127 21.55 21.43 3.58
N ALA A 128 22.13 21.47 4.78
CA ALA A 128 23.54 21.16 4.99
C ALA A 128 23.87 19.69 4.68
N LEU A 129 22.98 18.76 5.04
CA LEU A 129 23.11 17.34 4.69
C LEU A 129 23.04 17.13 3.18
N ASP A 130 22.09 17.76 2.49
CA ASP A 130 21.92 17.62 1.04
C ASP A 130 23.14 18.17 0.26
N ASN A 131 23.74 19.27 0.75
CA ASN A 131 24.96 19.85 0.18
C ASN A 131 26.22 19.00 0.41
N LEU A 132 26.28 18.25 1.52
CA LEU A 132 27.38 17.31 1.80
C LEU A 132 27.26 16.02 0.97
N ASP A 133 26.07 15.76 0.45
CA ASP A 133 25.68 14.49 -0.15
C ASP A 133 25.80 14.44 -1.68
N SER A 134 26.02 15.58 -2.35
CA SER A 134 26.07 15.69 -3.82
C SER A 134 27.30 15.06 -4.49
N GLY A 135 28.19 14.42 -3.72
CA GLY A 135 29.39 13.78 -4.25
C GLY A 135 29.91 12.61 -3.43
N ASN A 136 29.12 12.03 -2.52
CA ASN A 136 29.58 10.96 -1.63
C ASN A 136 29.39 9.56 -2.27
N PRO A 137 30.47 8.86 -2.68
CA PRO A 137 30.39 7.53 -3.28
C PRO A 137 29.99 6.42 -2.29
N TYR A 138 29.95 6.72 -0.98
CA TYR A 138 29.50 5.78 0.07
C TYR A 138 28.05 6.00 0.50
N ARG A 139 27.25 6.73 -0.29
CA ARG A 139 25.84 6.94 0.02
C ARG A 139 25.12 5.57 0.07
N PRO A 140 24.44 5.24 1.17
CA PRO A 140 23.64 4.03 1.23
C PRO A 140 22.58 4.08 0.13
N SER A 141 22.23 2.94 -0.46
CA SER A 141 21.17 2.87 -1.47
C SER A 141 19.87 3.40 -0.85
N GLN A 142 19.48 4.61 -1.23
CA GLN A 142 18.19 5.13 -0.85
C GLN A 142 17.18 4.43 -1.76
N ALA A 143 16.61 3.34 -1.26
CA ALA A 143 15.32 2.91 -1.77
C ALA A 143 14.43 4.14 -1.68
N ALA A 144 13.77 4.51 -2.79
CA ALA A 144 12.71 5.50 -2.75
C ALA A 144 11.64 4.92 -1.84
N LEU A 145 11.74 5.20 -0.53
CA LEU A 145 10.58 5.27 0.33
C LEU A 145 9.67 6.22 -0.43
N ARG A 146 8.58 5.68 -1.02
CA ARG A 146 7.56 6.49 -1.67
C ARG A 146 7.37 7.67 -0.75
N SER A 147 7.83 8.85 -1.20
CA SER A 147 7.74 10.07 -0.42
C SER A 147 6.25 10.27 -0.26
N ARG A 148 5.79 9.85 0.92
CA ARG A 148 4.39 9.91 1.30
C ARG A 148 4.04 11.38 1.13
N ALA A 149 3.06 11.65 0.26
CA ALA A 149 2.53 12.99 0.12
C ALA A 149 2.34 13.52 1.55
N PRO A 150 2.94 14.68 1.89
CA PRO A 150 2.91 15.20 3.25
C PRO A 150 1.47 15.10 3.69
N ALA A 151 1.23 14.34 4.76
CA ALA A 151 -0.10 13.94 5.21
C ALA A 151 -1.02 15.13 4.99
N ALA A 152 -1.93 15.02 4.02
CA ALA A 152 -2.87 16.08 3.71
C ALA A 152 -3.39 16.54 5.07
N ARG A 153 -3.16 17.82 5.41
CA ARG A 153 -3.52 18.36 6.73
C ARG A 153 -4.90 17.81 7.06
N ASN A 154 -5.05 17.25 8.27
CA ASN A 154 -6.20 16.46 8.74
C ASN A 154 -7.60 17.12 8.56
N GLU A 155 -7.67 18.29 7.94
CA GLU A 155 -8.82 19.17 7.83
C GLU A 155 -9.82 18.71 6.74
N ASP A 156 -9.36 18.04 5.66
CA ASP A 156 -10.24 17.65 4.52
C ASP A 156 -10.37 16.13 4.29
N ILE A 157 -10.36 15.33 5.35
CA ILE A 157 -10.53 13.87 5.24
C ILE A 157 -12.00 13.48 5.38
N VAL A 158 -12.57 12.88 4.33
CA VAL A 158 -13.95 12.37 4.34
C VAL A 158 -13.99 10.97 4.94
N TYR A 159 -14.42 10.90 6.19
CA TYR A 159 -14.63 9.64 6.90
C TYR A 159 -15.90 8.94 6.44
N ALA A 160 -15.82 7.61 6.26
CA ALA A 160 -16.97 6.80 5.91
C ALA A 160 -17.85 6.57 7.15
N GLY A 161 -19.06 7.14 7.14
CA GLY A 161 -20.06 6.92 8.18
C GLY A 161 -20.67 5.52 8.17
N PHE A 162 -21.59 5.27 9.12
CA PHE A 162 -22.26 3.99 9.31
C PHE A 162 -22.86 3.41 8.03
N TRP A 163 -23.68 4.18 7.29
CA TRP A 163 -24.42 3.65 6.14
C TRP A 163 -23.53 3.22 4.95
N LYS A 164 -22.42 3.92 4.70
CA LYS A 164 -21.45 3.49 3.67
C LYS A 164 -20.82 2.14 4.04
N ARG A 165 -20.51 1.95 5.34
CA ARG A 165 -19.96 0.69 5.86
C ARG A 165 -21.02 -0.42 5.85
N ALA A 166 -22.26 -0.11 6.20
CA ALA A 166 -23.38 -1.05 6.16
C ALA A 166 -23.64 -1.55 4.72
N ALA A 167 -23.71 -0.63 3.75
CA ALA A 167 -23.84 -0.98 2.33
C ALA A 167 -22.68 -1.87 1.85
N ALA A 168 -21.44 -1.54 2.22
CA ALA A 168 -20.28 -2.35 1.88
C ALA A 168 -20.34 -3.75 2.50
N ALA A 169 -20.73 -3.86 3.78
CA ALA A 169 -20.88 -5.14 4.47
C ALA A 169 -22.00 -6.00 3.88
N ILE A 170 -23.12 -5.39 3.46
CA ILE A 170 -24.19 -6.07 2.74
C ILE A 170 -23.67 -6.61 1.41
N ALA A 171 -22.99 -5.78 0.61
CA ALA A 171 -22.41 -6.22 -0.65
C ALA A 171 -21.41 -7.37 -0.46
N ASP A 172 -20.51 -7.28 0.54
CA ASP A 172 -19.60 -8.38 0.89
C ASP A 172 -20.36 -9.64 1.31
N SER A 173 -21.44 -9.51 2.09
CA SER A 173 -22.26 -10.65 2.50
C SER A 173 -22.95 -11.36 1.32
N MET A 174 -23.33 -10.61 0.28
CA MET A 174 -23.89 -11.19 -0.96
C MET A 174 -22.83 -11.97 -1.73
N VAL A 175 -21.61 -11.44 -1.85
CA VAL A 175 -20.49 -12.12 -2.51
C VAL A 175 -20.12 -13.39 -1.76
N ILE A 176 -19.87 -13.30 -0.45
CA ILE A 176 -19.51 -14.43 0.39
C ILE A 176 -20.65 -15.45 0.44
N GLY A 177 -21.90 -15.00 0.54
CA GLY A 177 -23.08 -15.86 0.56
C GLY A 177 -23.28 -16.63 -0.75
N LEU A 178 -23.03 -15.99 -1.90
CA LEU A 178 -23.09 -16.66 -3.20
C LEU A 178 -22.00 -17.73 -3.32
N ILE A 179 -20.77 -17.39 -2.96
CA ILE A 179 -19.64 -18.33 -2.96
C ILE A 179 -19.91 -19.47 -1.98
N GLY A 180 -20.44 -19.17 -0.79
CA GLY A 180 -20.80 -20.17 0.21
C GLY A 180 -21.93 -21.09 -0.22
N ARG A 181 -22.96 -20.59 -0.91
CA ARG A 181 -24.08 -21.41 -1.38
C ARG A 181 -23.67 -22.39 -2.47
N PHE A 182 -22.87 -21.94 -3.45
CA PHE A 182 -22.44 -22.79 -4.55
C PHE A 182 -21.19 -23.63 -4.24
N GLY A 183 -20.27 -23.11 -3.44
CA GLY A 183 -19.02 -23.80 -3.08
C GLY A 183 -19.09 -24.57 -1.76
N GLY A 184 -19.89 -24.09 -0.80
CA GLY A 184 -19.96 -24.66 0.55
C GLY A 184 -20.79 -25.93 0.65
N GLU A 185 -21.84 -26.11 -0.17
CA GLU A 185 -22.60 -27.36 -0.18
C GLU A 185 -21.74 -28.55 -0.66
N ALA A 186 -21.02 -28.38 -1.77
CA ALA A 186 -20.13 -29.43 -2.30
C ALA A 186 -18.92 -29.72 -1.40
N LEU A 187 -18.35 -28.68 -0.76
CA LEU A 187 -17.23 -28.84 0.16
C LEU A 187 -17.68 -29.42 1.51
N GLY A 188 -18.88 -29.05 1.97
CA GLY A 188 -19.46 -29.51 3.24
C GLY A 188 -19.82 -30.99 3.22
N THR A 189 -20.38 -31.50 2.12
CA THR A 189 -20.62 -32.95 1.95
C THR A 189 -19.31 -33.72 1.91
N LEU A 190 -18.34 -33.27 1.11
CA LEU A 190 -17.03 -33.90 0.99
C LEU A 190 -16.28 -33.98 2.33
N LEU A 191 -16.24 -32.88 3.08
CA LEU A 191 -15.57 -32.81 4.39
C LEU A 191 -16.34 -33.60 5.46
N GLY A 192 -17.68 -33.62 5.39
CA GLY A 192 -18.53 -34.40 6.31
C GLY A 192 -18.27 -35.90 6.20
N ASP A 193 -18.18 -36.42 4.97
CA ASP A 193 -17.90 -37.84 4.70
C ASP A 193 -16.48 -38.25 5.15
N LEU A 194 -15.50 -37.34 5.04
CA LEU A 194 -14.11 -37.57 5.43
C LEU A 194 -13.87 -37.51 6.94
N ALA A 195 -14.64 -36.70 7.68
CA ALA A 195 -14.33 -36.40 9.07
C ALA A 195 -14.67 -37.54 10.04
N GLY A 196 -15.56 -38.46 9.68
CA GLY A 196 -15.90 -39.66 10.47
C GLY A 196 -16.31 -39.41 11.94
N GLY A 197 -16.54 -38.15 12.32
CA GLY A 197 -16.83 -37.70 13.68
C GLY A 197 -18.33 -37.48 13.90
N GLY A 198 -18.75 -37.41 15.17
CA GLY A 198 -20.13 -37.10 15.53
C GLY A 198 -20.59 -35.74 14.99
N GLU A 199 -21.90 -35.58 14.79
CA GLU A 199 -22.53 -34.40 14.17
C GLU A 199 -22.05 -33.06 14.78
N LEU A 200 -21.90 -33.00 16.10
CA LEU A 200 -21.36 -31.83 16.81
C LEU A 200 -19.91 -31.52 16.42
N ALA A 201 -19.05 -32.54 16.29
CA ALA A 201 -17.65 -32.35 15.94
C ALA A 201 -17.49 -31.86 14.50
N VAL A 202 -18.30 -32.39 13.58
CA VAL A 202 -18.35 -31.94 12.18
C VAL A 202 -18.83 -30.49 12.11
N ALA A 203 -19.88 -30.13 12.85
CA ALA A 203 -20.39 -28.75 12.90
C ALA A 203 -19.34 -27.76 13.45
N LEU A 204 -18.65 -28.11 14.53
CA LEU A 204 -17.58 -27.28 15.12
C LEU A 204 -16.39 -27.13 14.17
N MET A 205 -16.00 -28.20 13.47
CA MET A 205 -14.95 -28.16 12.46
C MET A 205 -15.33 -27.23 11.30
N ILE A 206 -16.53 -27.38 10.74
CA ILE A 206 -17.03 -26.51 9.66
C ILE A 206 -17.10 -25.05 10.11
N ALA A 207 -17.60 -24.79 11.33
CA ALA A 207 -17.66 -23.45 11.89
C ALA A 207 -16.25 -22.83 12.05
N SER A 208 -15.29 -23.62 12.52
CA SER A 208 -13.89 -23.17 12.70
C SER A 208 -13.20 -22.88 11.37
N VAL A 209 -13.38 -23.76 10.38
CA VAL A 209 -12.86 -23.56 9.02
C VAL A 209 -13.49 -22.30 8.40
N THR A 210 -14.81 -22.15 8.48
CA THR A 210 -15.53 -20.99 7.95
C THR A 210 -15.05 -19.69 8.61
N LEU A 211 -14.91 -19.69 9.94
CA LEU A 211 -14.39 -18.55 10.70
C LEU A 211 -12.98 -18.17 10.24
N LEU A 212 -12.10 -19.17 10.04
CA LEU A 212 -10.73 -18.95 9.59
C LEU A 212 -10.67 -18.40 8.17
N LEU A 213 -11.43 -18.98 7.23
CA LEU A 213 -11.51 -18.48 5.86
C LEU A 213 -12.01 -17.03 5.83
N GLN A 214 -13.02 -16.70 6.63
CA GLN A 214 -13.57 -15.35 6.70
C GLN A 214 -12.55 -14.37 7.29
N ALA A 215 -11.86 -14.75 8.37
CA ALA A 215 -10.80 -13.95 8.97
C ALA A 215 -9.67 -13.67 7.95
N CYS A 216 -9.22 -14.70 7.24
CA CYS A 216 -8.21 -14.60 6.20
C CYS A 216 -8.67 -13.72 5.03
N TYR A 217 -9.92 -13.84 4.58
CA TYR A 217 -10.50 -13.00 3.53
C TYR A 217 -10.41 -11.52 3.91
N TYR A 218 -10.96 -11.13 5.06
CA TYR A 218 -10.94 -9.73 5.50
C TYR A 218 -9.51 -9.23 5.78
N ALA A 219 -8.66 -10.06 6.37
CA ALA A 219 -7.27 -9.71 6.63
C ALA A 219 -6.49 -9.47 5.34
N PHE A 220 -6.64 -10.35 4.35
CA PHE A 220 -6.00 -10.23 3.04
C PHE A 220 -6.45 -8.97 2.31
N PHE A 221 -7.75 -8.75 2.16
CA PHE A 221 -8.26 -7.60 1.41
C PHE A 221 -7.93 -6.24 2.05
N HIS A 222 -7.95 -6.16 3.39
CA HIS A 222 -7.56 -4.93 4.08
C HIS A 222 -6.06 -4.67 4.07
N ALA A 223 -5.22 -5.71 3.98
CA ALA A 223 -3.77 -5.58 3.88
C ALA A 223 -3.25 -5.45 2.44
N SER A 224 -4.12 -5.69 1.45
CA SER A 224 -3.81 -5.56 0.03
C SER A 224 -3.73 -4.09 -0.41
N PHE A 225 -3.26 -3.86 -1.64
CA PHE A 225 -3.03 -2.54 -2.22
C PHE A 225 -4.25 -1.61 -2.22
N ASN A 226 -5.45 -2.19 -2.33
CA ASN A 226 -6.69 -1.40 -2.32
C ASN A 226 -7.21 -1.10 -0.90
N ALA A 227 -6.66 -1.77 0.11
CA ALA A 227 -7.06 -1.69 1.52
C ALA A 227 -8.59 -1.78 1.74
N ALA A 228 -9.26 -2.55 0.88
CA ALA A 228 -10.70 -2.61 0.76
C ALA A 228 -11.13 -4.00 0.28
N THR A 229 -12.23 -4.50 0.84
CA THR A 229 -12.94 -5.68 0.34
C THR A 229 -13.70 -5.33 -0.94
N PRO A 230 -14.08 -6.31 -1.77
CA PRO A 230 -14.93 -6.11 -2.95
C PRO A 230 -16.17 -5.24 -2.69
N GLY A 231 -16.88 -5.45 -1.58
CA GLY A 231 -18.00 -4.60 -1.18
C GLY A 231 -17.58 -3.16 -0.87
N LYS A 232 -16.48 -2.96 -0.15
CA LYS A 232 -15.93 -1.62 0.11
C LYS A 232 -15.42 -0.93 -1.16
N MET A 233 -14.85 -1.68 -2.10
CA MET A 233 -14.43 -1.19 -3.41
C MET A 233 -15.62 -0.73 -4.24
N LEU A 234 -16.74 -1.46 -4.22
CA LEU A 234 -17.99 -1.09 -4.88
C LEU A 234 -18.55 0.24 -4.34
N ILE A 235 -18.49 0.44 -3.02
CA ILE A 235 -18.96 1.68 -2.38
C ILE A 235 -17.95 2.83 -2.54
N GLY A 236 -16.67 2.53 -2.78
CA GLY A 236 -15.61 3.52 -2.92
C GLY A 236 -15.01 3.98 -1.59
N ILE A 237 -14.92 3.07 -0.61
CA ILE A 237 -14.30 3.33 0.69
C ILE A 237 -13.13 2.36 0.93
N LYS A 238 -12.16 2.76 1.75
CA LYS A 238 -11.00 1.95 2.12
C LYS A 238 -10.67 2.08 3.59
N VAL A 239 -9.97 1.08 4.13
CA VAL A 239 -9.53 1.04 5.53
C VAL A 239 -8.05 1.39 5.59
N VAL A 240 -7.70 2.39 6.39
CA VAL A 240 -6.31 2.83 6.59
C VAL A 240 -6.04 3.02 8.08
N ARG A 241 -4.79 3.22 8.46
CA ARG A 241 -4.42 3.65 9.81
C ARG A 241 -4.75 5.12 10.02
N SER A 242 -4.69 5.60 11.27
CA SER A 242 -5.00 7.00 11.60
C SER A 242 -4.03 8.02 10.97
N ASP A 243 -2.82 7.58 10.61
CA ASP A 243 -1.81 8.31 9.82
C ASP A 243 -2.03 8.16 8.29
N GLY A 244 -3.05 7.41 7.90
CA GLY A 244 -3.41 7.04 6.53
C GLY A 244 -2.58 5.89 5.96
N GLU A 245 -1.69 5.26 6.73
CA GLU A 245 -0.88 4.13 6.25
C GLU A 245 -1.75 2.92 5.91
N SER A 246 -1.26 2.08 4.99
CA SER A 246 -1.90 0.78 4.75
C SER A 246 -1.83 -0.08 6.00
N ILE A 247 -2.87 -0.89 6.22
CA ILE A 247 -2.94 -1.76 7.39
C ILE A 247 -2.10 -3.02 7.15
N SER A 248 -1.31 -3.45 8.14
CA SER A 248 -0.58 -4.71 8.05
C SER A 248 -1.51 -5.92 8.18
N PHE A 249 -1.14 -7.06 7.59
CA PHE A 249 -1.95 -8.29 7.64
C PHE A 249 -2.34 -8.70 9.06
N LEU A 250 -1.39 -8.74 9.99
CA LEU A 250 -1.67 -9.10 11.38
C LEU A 250 -2.62 -8.11 12.07
N ARG A 251 -2.49 -6.81 11.79
CA ARG A 251 -3.41 -5.81 12.32
C ARG A 251 -4.80 -5.95 11.69
N ALA A 252 -4.89 -6.26 10.41
CA ALA A 252 -6.15 -6.54 9.74
C ALA A 252 -6.84 -7.80 10.29
N LEU A 253 -6.07 -8.84 10.61
CA LEU A 253 -6.56 -10.05 11.27
C LEU A 253 -7.04 -9.76 12.70
N ALA A 254 -6.25 -9.02 13.49
CA ALA A 254 -6.64 -8.58 14.83
C ALA A 254 -7.92 -7.73 14.78
N ARG A 255 -8.05 -6.86 13.79
CA ARG A 255 -9.24 -6.04 13.53
C ARG A 255 -10.47 -6.89 13.25
N TYR A 256 -10.34 -8.02 12.56
CA TYR A 256 -11.43 -8.96 12.36
C TYR A 256 -11.88 -9.57 13.69
N PHE A 257 -10.96 -10.09 14.51
CA PHE A 257 -11.34 -10.61 15.83
C PHE A 257 -11.88 -9.54 16.78
N ALA A 258 -11.41 -8.28 16.66
CA ALA A 258 -11.94 -7.15 17.42
C ALA A 258 -13.40 -6.80 17.08
N THR A 259 -13.95 -7.36 16.00
CA THR A 259 -15.39 -7.22 15.72
C THR A 259 -16.25 -8.15 16.58
N ILE A 260 -15.70 -9.20 17.19
CA ILE A 260 -16.43 -10.12 18.07
C ILE A 260 -17.04 -9.37 19.26
N PRO A 261 -16.30 -8.53 20.02
CA PRO A 261 -16.89 -7.67 21.04
C PRO A 261 -18.02 -6.78 20.52
N SER A 262 -17.90 -6.27 19.29
CA SER A 262 -18.95 -5.43 18.69
C SER A 262 -20.23 -6.22 18.42
N ALA A 263 -20.10 -7.50 18.04
CA ALA A 263 -21.22 -8.42 17.86
C ALA A 263 -21.85 -8.84 19.19
N LEU A 264 -21.04 -9.14 20.22
CA LEU A 264 -21.52 -9.47 21.57
C LEU A 264 -22.32 -8.33 22.21
N LEU A 265 -21.96 -7.08 21.91
CA LEU A 265 -22.69 -5.88 22.34
C LEU A 265 -23.89 -5.55 21.43
N LEU A 266 -24.56 -6.56 20.86
CA LEU A 266 -25.74 -6.42 20.01
C LEU A 266 -25.55 -5.44 18.83
N GLY A 267 -24.33 -5.32 18.31
CA GLY A 267 -24.02 -4.43 17.20
C GLY A 267 -23.78 -2.96 17.59
N ILE A 268 -23.86 -2.59 18.87
CA ILE A 268 -23.60 -1.22 19.35
C ILE A 268 -22.22 -0.74 18.93
N GLY A 269 -21.21 -1.62 18.99
CA GLY A 269 -19.84 -1.30 18.56
C GLY A 269 -19.74 -0.89 17.09
N TYR A 270 -20.64 -1.35 16.22
CA TYR A 270 -20.73 -0.91 14.82
C TYR A 270 -21.50 0.41 14.68
N LEU A 271 -22.58 0.58 15.45
CA LEU A 271 -23.39 1.81 15.43
C LEU A 271 -22.61 3.05 15.87
N MET A 272 -21.59 2.89 16.72
CA MET A 272 -20.68 3.98 17.13
C MET A 272 -20.09 4.76 15.93
N ALA A 273 -19.86 4.10 14.79
CA ALA A 273 -19.37 4.76 13.58
C ALA A 273 -20.32 5.85 13.04
N GLY A 274 -21.60 5.87 13.45
CA GLY A 274 -22.53 6.93 13.12
C GLY A 274 -22.29 8.22 13.93
N PHE A 275 -21.82 8.09 15.17
CA PHE A 275 -21.84 9.15 16.18
C PHE A 275 -20.45 9.71 16.52
N THR A 276 -19.38 8.95 16.30
CA THR A 276 -18.01 9.39 16.60
C THR A 276 -17.51 10.45 15.61
N ALA A 277 -16.63 11.35 16.07
CA ALA A 277 -16.09 12.46 15.27
C ALA A 277 -15.37 11.98 14.00
N ARG A 278 -14.52 10.95 14.12
CA ARG A 278 -13.82 10.29 13.00
C ARG A 278 -14.60 9.12 12.39
N LYS A 279 -15.90 8.98 12.71
CA LYS A 279 -16.78 7.88 12.28
C LYS A 279 -16.20 6.47 12.52
N GLN A 280 -15.45 6.29 13.60
CA GLN A 280 -14.83 5.02 13.99
C GLN A 280 -15.82 4.11 14.75
N ALA A 281 -15.76 2.81 14.43
CA ALA A 281 -16.41 1.73 15.19
C ALA A 281 -15.53 1.24 16.35
N LEU A 282 -16.05 0.44 17.27
CA LEU A 282 -15.27 -0.07 18.41
C LEU A 282 -13.99 -0.82 17.97
N HIS A 283 -14.12 -1.73 17.00
CA HIS A 283 -12.98 -2.46 16.44
C HIS A 283 -11.98 -1.57 15.68
N ASP A 284 -12.43 -0.42 15.16
CA ASP A 284 -11.54 0.58 14.55
C ASP A 284 -10.62 1.20 15.59
N MET A 285 -11.19 1.55 16.75
CA MET A 285 -10.50 2.20 17.86
C MET A 285 -9.49 1.23 18.50
N ILE A 286 -9.89 -0.03 18.71
CA ILE A 286 -9.01 -1.07 19.26
C ILE A 286 -7.77 -1.28 18.38
N CYS A 287 -7.93 -1.20 17.06
CA CYS A 287 -6.85 -1.49 16.12
C CYS A 287 -6.16 -0.26 15.53
N ASP A 288 -6.51 0.95 15.98
CA ASP A 288 -6.00 2.23 15.45
C ASP A 288 -6.12 2.27 13.92
N THR A 289 -7.38 2.19 13.47
CA THR A 289 -7.76 2.18 12.05
C THR A 289 -8.94 3.12 11.81
N VAL A 290 -9.07 3.61 10.59
CA VAL A 290 -10.14 4.50 10.15
C VAL A 290 -10.61 4.05 8.76
N VAL A 291 -11.89 4.26 8.46
CA VAL A 291 -12.41 4.02 7.12
C VAL A 291 -12.71 5.36 6.48
N VAL A 292 -12.17 5.57 5.30
CA VAL A 292 -12.18 6.83 4.58
C VAL A 292 -12.62 6.60 3.14
N ASP A 293 -12.94 7.68 2.43
CA ASP A 293 -13.15 7.65 0.99
C ASP A 293 -11.90 7.10 0.27
N LYS A 294 -12.09 6.41 -0.86
CA LYS A 294 -10.98 5.84 -1.64
C LYS A 294 -9.92 6.87 -2.04
N TRP A 295 -10.32 8.12 -2.25
CA TRP A 295 -9.43 9.22 -2.65
C TRP A 295 -8.76 9.92 -1.45
N ALA A 296 -9.18 9.64 -0.22
CA ALA A 296 -8.51 10.16 0.96
C ALA A 296 -7.05 9.68 1.02
N PHE A 297 -6.13 10.55 1.45
CA PHE A 297 -4.68 10.29 1.47
C PHE A 297 -4.08 9.92 0.11
N THR A 298 -4.67 10.41 -0.99
CA THR A 298 -4.11 10.28 -2.35
C THR A 298 -3.69 11.64 -2.89
N ALA A 299 -3.11 11.66 -4.10
CA ALA A 299 -2.73 12.91 -4.77
C ALA A 299 -3.93 13.79 -5.20
N GLN A 300 -5.16 13.25 -5.15
CA GLN A 300 -6.38 13.93 -5.60
C GLN A 300 -7.46 13.91 -4.49
N PRO A 301 -7.24 14.57 -3.34
CA PRO A 301 -8.19 14.59 -2.22
C PRO A 301 -9.52 15.29 -2.56
N GLU A 302 -9.56 16.14 -3.58
CA GLU A 302 -10.76 16.84 -4.06
C GLU A 302 -11.82 15.90 -4.64
N MET A 303 -11.43 14.68 -5.03
CA MET A 303 -12.33 13.67 -5.61
C MET A 303 -13.14 12.92 -4.55
N GLN A 304 -12.94 13.21 -3.25
CA GLN A 304 -13.64 12.58 -2.15
C GLN A 304 -15.14 12.92 -2.17
N ARG A 305 -16.00 11.94 -1.83
CA ARG A 305 -17.45 12.13 -1.84
C ARG A 305 -18.03 12.04 -0.43
N HIS A 306 -18.73 13.08 0.01
CA HIS A 306 -19.44 13.08 1.29
C HIS A 306 -20.71 12.21 1.25
N GLU A 307 -21.41 12.24 0.13
CA GLU A 307 -22.72 11.60 -0.06
C GLU A 307 -22.63 10.07 -0.17
N LEU A 308 -23.78 9.41 0.01
CA LEU A 308 -23.94 8.01 -0.34
C LEU A 308 -23.97 7.88 -1.87
N GLY A 309 -22.94 7.26 -2.45
CA GLY A 309 -22.92 6.99 -3.88
C GLY A 309 -24.08 6.10 -4.32
N THR A 310 -24.47 6.20 -5.59
CA THR A 310 -25.58 5.43 -6.19
C THR A 310 -25.50 3.94 -5.89
N ALA A 311 -24.30 3.36 -5.96
CA ALA A 311 -24.09 1.95 -5.63
C ALA A 311 -24.49 1.60 -4.18
N ALA A 312 -24.18 2.47 -3.21
CA ALA A 312 -24.57 2.26 -1.82
C ALA A 312 -26.09 2.28 -1.64
N VAL A 313 -26.76 3.22 -2.31
CA VAL A 313 -28.22 3.36 -2.26
C VAL A 313 -28.88 2.12 -2.87
N VAL A 314 -28.43 1.68 -4.05
CA VAL A 314 -28.97 0.48 -4.72
C VAL A 314 -28.79 -0.76 -3.85
N VAL A 315 -27.63 -0.95 -3.24
CA VAL A 315 -27.37 -2.10 -2.35
C VAL A 315 -28.29 -2.06 -1.13
N LEU A 316 -28.44 -0.91 -0.48
CA LEU A 316 -29.30 -0.76 0.70
C LEU A 316 -30.77 -0.99 0.35
N VAL A 317 -31.28 -0.29 -0.66
CA VAL A 317 -32.69 -0.38 -1.07
C VAL A 317 -33.01 -1.78 -1.58
N GLY A 318 -32.13 -2.38 -2.38
CA GLY A 318 -32.30 -3.75 -2.86
C GLY A 318 -32.35 -4.75 -1.71
N TYR A 319 -31.44 -4.64 -0.73
CA TYR A 319 -31.39 -5.54 0.41
C TYR A 319 -32.62 -5.41 1.31
N PHE A 320 -32.98 -4.19 1.74
CA PHE A 320 -34.16 -3.97 2.56
C PHE A 320 -35.47 -4.30 1.82
N GLY A 321 -35.53 -4.05 0.51
CA GLY A 321 -36.65 -4.43 -0.35
C GLY A 321 -36.85 -5.94 -0.41
N LEU A 322 -35.76 -6.71 -0.56
CA LEU A 322 -35.81 -8.18 -0.54
C LEU A 322 -36.25 -8.73 0.83
N ILE A 323 -35.75 -8.16 1.93
CA ILE A 323 -36.19 -8.53 3.28
C ILE A 323 -37.69 -8.26 3.44
N LEU A 324 -38.15 -7.07 3.06
CA LEU A 324 -39.56 -6.69 3.16
C LEU A 324 -40.45 -7.64 2.35
N LEU A 325 -40.06 -7.95 1.10
CA LEU A 325 -40.75 -8.91 0.26
C LEU A 325 -40.82 -10.30 0.91
N GLY A 326 -39.71 -10.78 1.48
CA GLY A 326 -39.65 -12.05 2.20
C GLY A 326 -40.58 -12.09 3.41
N VAL A 327 -40.64 -11.01 4.19
CA VAL A 327 -41.56 -10.89 5.33
C VAL A 327 -43.03 -10.88 4.86
N ILE A 328 -43.35 -10.13 3.80
CA ILE A 328 -44.70 -10.11 3.22
C ILE A 328 -45.11 -11.50 2.76
N LEU A 329 -44.22 -12.22 2.07
CA LEU A 329 -44.48 -13.59 1.60
C LEU A 329 -44.68 -14.55 2.78
N MET A 330 -43.84 -14.46 3.82
CA MET A 330 -43.95 -15.28 5.02
C MET A 330 -45.30 -15.05 5.72
N VAL A 331 -45.71 -13.79 5.87
CA VAL A 331 -47.00 -13.43 6.46
C VAL A 331 -48.15 -13.96 5.60
N ALA A 332 -48.11 -13.75 4.28
CA ALA A 332 -49.14 -14.23 3.36
C ALA A 332 -49.31 -15.76 3.38
N LEU A 333 -48.20 -16.50 3.41
CA LEU A 333 -48.21 -17.96 3.52
C LEU A 333 -48.70 -18.44 4.90
N GLY A 334 -48.28 -17.77 5.97
CA GLY A 334 -48.73 -18.06 7.34
C GLY A 334 -50.24 -17.87 7.50
N PHE A 335 -50.78 -16.74 7.02
CA PHE A 335 -52.23 -16.52 7.00
C PHE A 335 -52.96 -17.54 6.11
N GLY A 336 -52.37 -17.92 4.97
CA GLY A 336 -52.92 -18.97 4.10
C GLY A 336 -53.00 -20.35 4.76
N SER A 337 -52.08 -20.68 5.68
CA SER A 337 -52.10 -21.92 6.46
C SER A 337 -53.09 -21.93 7.62
N VAL A 338 -53.50 -20.77 8.13
CA VAL A 338 -54.48 -20.64 9.24
C VAL A 338 -55.92 -20.63 8.72
N LEU A 339 -56.14 -20.28 7.45
CA LEU A 339 -57.46 -20.22 6.82
C LEU A 339 -57.88 -21.51 6.08
N ARG A 340 -57.01 -22.53 6.06
CA ARG A 340 -57.29 -23.88 5.50
C ARG A 340 -57.48 -24.88 6.63
#